data_AF-A0A2P2IGF6-F1
#
_entry.id   AF-A0A2P2IGF6-F1
#
_cell.length_a   1.000
_cell.length_b   1.000
_cell.length_c   1.000
_cell.angle_alpha   90.00
_cell.angle_beta   90.00
_cell.angle_gamma   90.00
#
_symmetry.space_group_name_H-M   'P 1'
#
loop_
_entity.id
_entity.type
_entity.pdbx_description
1 polymer ?
#
loop_
_entity_poly.entity_id
_entity_poly.type
_entity_poly.pdbx_seq_one_letter_code
_entity_poly.pdbx_strand_id
1 'polypeptide(L)'
;GVIAHELAHQWFGDLVTMEWWTDIWLNEGFATYMAYLGTNAFEPSWFIKDLFVTSDLQYVFSQDCLETSHPISIPVSHPEEINQLFDGISYYKGASIIRMMSHFLTETTFEAGITNYLNNHMYANAAQDDLWEALTKQAHADGNLPEDLTVKTIMDTWTLQMGYPVINVVNNGDGRATLTQERFLVVPNPNSNDTHVYKWWVPITFTTQEDPDFNQTHATIGITEADDSITISGMPADGSWVIFNLQETGYYRVNYEPSNWQLIIDQLVDDFTGIHLLNRAQVIDDALELARAGQLPYDIALSVESYLGNETEYVPWNAALNNLGYLEMMFTRTGGYGALREYFLALLTPLYNSVGFEDNPDDALLDQYKRNMAREWSCKFGLEDCVSKSVDLYAQWMEDPADLTIISPNQKS
;
A
#
# COMPACT_ATOMS: atom_id res chain seq x y z
N GLY A 1 4.10 2.02 -16.88
CA GLY A 1 2.73 1.60 -16.55
C GLY A 1 2.14 0.78 -17.67
N VAL A 2 1.15 1.32 -18.40
CA VAL A 2 0.30 0.56 -19.34
C VAL A 2 1.08 -0.31 -20.35
N ILE A 3 2.09 0.23 -21.04
CA ILE A 3 2.86 -0.58 -22.01
C ILE A 3 3.52 -1.79 -21.34
N ALA A 4 4.07 -1.62 -20.13
CA ALA A 4 4.70 -2.73 -19.40
C ALA A 4 3.66 -3.76 -18.92
N HIS A 5 2.45 -3.31 -18.54
CA HIS A 5 1.31 -4.16 -18.20
C HIS A 5 0.91 -5.06 -19.38
N GLU A 6 0.66 -4.46 -20.55
CA GLU A 6 0.26 -5.21 -21.76
C GLU A 6 1.37 -6.14 -22.27
N LEU A 7 2.64 -5.74 -22.12
CA LEU A 7 3.77 -6.62 -22.43
C LEU A 7 3.86 -7.80 -21.47
N ALA A 8 3.52 -7.62 -20.18
CA ALA A 8 3.49 -8.71 -19.22
C ALA A 8 2.40 -9.75 -19.56
N HIS A 9 1.26 -9.31 -20.13
CA HIS A 9 0.21 -10.22 -20.59
C HIS A 9 0.65 -11.20 -21.69
N GLN A 10 1.71 -10.88 -22.44
CA GLN A 10 2.28 -11.81 -23.42
C GLN A 10 2.75 -13.13 -22.76
N TRP A 11 3.05 -13.10 -21.45
CA TRP A 11 3.31 -14.29 -20.64
C TRP A 11 2.11 -14.66 -19.74
N PHE A 12 1.59 -13.70 -18.98
CA PHE A 12 0.49 -13.89 -18.01
C PHE A 12 -0.86 -13.52 -18.64
N GLY A 13 -1.43 -14.47 -19.37
CA GLY A 13 -2.73 -14.33 -20.03
C GLY A 13 -2.73 -14.88 -21.43
N ASP A 14 -1.70 -14.60 -22.23
CA ASP A 14 -1.60 -15.09 -23.62
C ASP A 14 -0.87 -16.43 -23.71
N LEU A 15 0.34 -16.54 -23.14
CA LEU A 15 1.13 -17.78 -23.16
C LEU A 15 0.56 -18.83 -22.20
N VAL A 16 0.21 -18.40 -21.00
CA VAL A 16 -0.50 -19.19 -20.00
C VAL A 16 -1.77 -18.42 -19.63
N THR A 17 -2.92 -18.99 -19.96
CA THR A 17 -4.22 -18.35 -19.71
C THR A 17 -4.87 -19.01 -18.49
N MET A 18 -5.50 -18.25 -17.60
CA MET A 18 -6.30 -18.85 -16.53
C MET A 18 -7.33 -19.85 -17.08
N GLU A 19 -7.61 -20.93 -16.34
CA GLU A 19 -8.57 -21.97 -16.76
C GLU A 19 -9.99 -21.41 -16.88
N TRP A 20 -10.36 -20.52 -15.96
CA TRP A 20 -11.65 -19.84 -15.96
C TRP A 20 -11.55 -18.45 -15.33
N TRP A 21 -12.55 -17.61 -15.58
CA TRP A 21 -12.65 -16.25 -15.04
C TRP A 21 -12.61 -16.16 -13.52
N THR A 22 -12.85 -17.29 -12.82
CA THR A 22 -12.64 -17.41 -11.36
C THR A 22 -11.27 -16.91 -10.93
N ASP A 23 -10.24 -17.20 -11.74
CA ASP A 23 -8.85 -16.88 -11.44
C ASP A 23 -8.31 -15.77 -12.36
N ILE A 24 -9.14 -14.83 -12.81
CA ILE A 24 -8.72 -13.70 -13.67
C ILE A 24 -7.53 -12.91 -13.08
N TRP A 25 -7.41 -12.88 -11.75
CA TRP A 25 -6.30 -12.25 -11.06
C TRP A 25 -4.92 -12.86 -11.39
N LEU A 26 -4.85 -14.12 -11.84
CA LEU A 26 -3.61 -14.73 -12.32
C LEU A 26 -3.06 -14.01 -13.56
N ASN A 27 -3.92 -13.36 -14.33
CA ASN A 27 -3.51 -12.51 -15.44
C ASN A 27 -3.30 -11.07 -14.96
N GLU A 28 -4.36 -10.45 -14.44
CA GLU A 28 -4.38 -9.00 -14.16
C GLU A 28 -3.50 -8.61 -12.97
N GLY A 29 -3.47 -9.43 -11.92
CA GLY A 29 -2.59 -9.21 -10.76
C GLY A 29 -1.11 -9.34 -11.13
N PHE A 30 -0.75 -10.35 -11.93
CA PHE A 30 0.62 -10.51 -12.42
C PHE A 30 1.02 -9.38 -13.36
N ALA A 31 0.19 -9.03 -14.33
CA ALA A 31 0.48 -7.95 -15.25
C ALA A 31 0.65 -6.61 -14.52
N THR A 32 -0.19 -6.34 -13.52
CA THR A 32 -0.11 -5.16 -12.67
C THR A 32 1.21 -5.12 -11.91
N TYR A 33 1.60 -6.20 -11.21
CA TYR A 33 2.87 -6.24 -10.48
C TYR A 33 4.09 -6.16 -11.42
N MET A 34 4.08 -6.91 -12.52
CA MET A 34 5.16 -6.92 -13.51
C MET A 34 5.31 -5.56 -14.21
N ALA A 35 4.24 -4.77 -14.34
CA ALA A 35 4.33 -3.43 -14.90
C ALA A 35 5.26 -2.51 -14.10
N TYR A 36 5.28 -2.64 -12.77
CA TYR A 36 6.21 -1.91 -11.90
C TYR A 36 7.65 -2.39 -12.09
N LEU A 37 7.87 -3.70 -12.09
CA LEU A 37 9.21 -4.28 -12.28
C LEU A 37 9.78 -3.95 -13.66
N GLY A 38 8.99 -4.12 -14.71
CA GLY A 38 9.38 -3.82 -16.08
C GLY A 38 9.62 -2.33 -16.33
N THR A 39 8.76 -1.46 -15.77
CA THR A 39 8.99 0.00 -15.85
C THR A 39 10.25 0.39 -15.09
N ASN A 40 10.48 -0.15 -13.89
CA ASN A 40 11.69 0.13 -13.10
C ASN A 40 12.97 -0.37 -13.77
N ALA A 41 12.93 -1.54 -14.43
CA ALA A 41 14.08 -2.06 -15.16
C ALA A 41 14.45 -1.18 -16.37
N PHE A 42 13.47 -0.52 -16.98
CA PHE A 42 13.69 0.40 -18.09
C PHE A 42 14.10 1.81 -17.62
N GLU A 43 13.42 2.36 -16.60
CA GLU A 43 13.65 3.69 -16.03
C GLU A 43 13.81 3.62 -14.50
N PRO A 44 14.98 3.16 -13.99
CA PRO A 44 15.21 2.99 -12.56
C PRO A 44 15.24 4.32 -11.79
N SER A 45 15.57 5.42 -12.48
CA SER A 45 15.60 6.76 -11.88
C SER A 45 14.22 7.30 -11.49
N TRP A 46 13.14 6.64 -11.92
CA TRP A 46 11.77 7.03 -11.60
C TRP A 46 11.30 6.51 -10.24
N PHE A 47 12.02 5.56 -9.63
CA PHE A 47 11.66 4.95 -8.35
C PHE A 47 10.22 4.43 -8.33
N ILE A 48 9.74 3.91 -9.46
CA ILE A 48 8.33 3.53 -9.65
C ILE A 48 7.90 2.40 -8.70
N LYS A 49 8.83 1.55 -8.26
CA LYS A 49 8.55 0.49 -7.27
C LYS A 49 8.01 1.06 -5.95
N ASP A 50 8.45 2.25 -5.56
CA ASP A 50 8.03 2.88 -4.32
C ASP A 50 6.58 3.39 -4.40
N LEU A 51 6.11 3.71 -5.61
CA LEU A 51 4.73 4.12 -5.84
C LEU A 51 3.72 2.99 -5.62
N PHE A 52 4.14 1.73 -5.80
CA PHE A 52 3.28 0.55 -5.66
C PHE A 52 2.48 0.58 -4.35
N VAL A 53 3.15 0.96 -3.25
CA VAL A 53 2.54 0.99 -1.92
C VAL A 53 1.34 1.93 -1.90
N THR A 54 1.50 3.18 -2.34
CA THR A 54 0.41 4.16 -2.25
C THR A 54 -0.60 4.08 -3.40
N SER A 55 -0.17 3.64 -4.59
CA SER A 55 -1.01 3.64 -5.80
C SER A 55 -1.86 2.38 -5.95
N ASP A 56 -1.38 1.25 -5.45
CA ASP A 56 -2.07 -0.04 -5.60
C ASP A 56 -2.46 -0.61 -4.24
N LEU A 57 -1.48 -0.85 -3.34
CA LEU A 57 -1.70 -1.56 -2.07
C LEU A 57 -2.63 -0.77 -1.12
N GLN A 58 -2.27 0.47 -0.78
CA GLN A 58 -3.10 1.30 0.09
C GLN A 58 -4.41 1.73 -0.59
N TYR A 59 -4.39 1.90 -1.91
CA TYR A 59 -5.60 2.19 -2.68
C TYR A 59 -6.62 1.04 -2.54
N VAL A 60 -6.21 -0.21 -2.74
CA VAL A 60 -7.12 -1.35 -2.64
C VAL A 60 -7.55 -1.64 -1.20
N PHE A 61 -6.74 -1.28 -0.20
CA PHE A 61 -7.17 -1.33 1.20
C PHE A 61 -8.46 -0.54 1.45
N SER A 62 -8.67 0.59 0.75
CA SER A 62 -9.90 1.39 0.86
C SER A 62 -11.15 0.69 0.30
N GLN A 63 -10.97 -0.28 -0.60
CA GLN A 63 -12.04 -1.08 -1.19
C GLN A 63 -12.27 -2.38 -0.41
N ASP A 64 -11.18 -3.03 0.02
CA ASP A 64 -11.21 -4.35 0.63
C ASP A 64 -11.53 -4.32 2.14
N CYS A 65 -11.53 -3.13 2.77
CA CYS A 65 -12.00 -2.92 4.14
C CYS A 65 -13.54 -2.81 4.29
N LEU A 66 -14.29 -3.07 3.21
CA LEU A 66 -15.76 -3.00 3.20
C LEU A 66 -16.39 -4.39 3.28
N GLU A 67 -17.59 -4.48 3.87
CA GLU A 67 -18.38 -5.73 3.84
C GLU A 67 -18.79 -6.16 2.43
N THR A 68 -18.82 -5.22 1.49
CA THR A 68 -19.17 -5.44 0.09
C THR A 68 -18.00 -5.88 -0.78
N SER A 69 -16.82 -6.11 -0.20
CA SER A 69 -15.68 -6.70 -0.92
C SER A 69 -15.99 -8.15 -1.33
N HIS A 70 -15.06 -8.80 -2.03
CA HIS A 70 -15.13 -10.20 -2.40
C HIS A 70 -13.76 -10.88 -2.37
N PRO A 71 -13.71 -12.23 -2.31
CA PRO A 71 -12.47 -12.98 -2.51
C PRO A 71 -11.90 -12.72 -3.91
N ILE A 72 -10.57 -12.75 -4.05
CA ILE A 72 -9.94 -12.53 -5.36
C ILE A 72 -10.20 -13.68 -6.34
N SER A 73 -10.31 -14.92 -5.81
CA SER A 73 -10.76 -16.09 -6.54
C SER A 73 -12.24 -16.33 -6.21
N ILE A 74 -13.13 -15.98 -7.14
CA ILE A 74 -14.57 -16.06 -6.93
C ILE A 74 -15.26 -16.88 -8.04
N PRO A 75 -16.12 -17.86 -7.72
CA PRO A 75 -16.80 -18.65 -8.74
C PRO A 75 -17.66 -17.79 -9.68
N VAL A 76 -17.47 -17.96 -10.99
CA VAL A 76 -18.20 -17.22 -12.04
C VAL A 76 -19.13 -18.14 -12.80
N SER A 77 -20.40 -17.78 -12.85
CA SER A 77 -21.46 -18.60 -13.45
C SER A 77 -22.14 -17.93 -14.65
N HIS A 78 -22.23 -16.60 -14.66
CA HIS A 78 -22.91 -15.84 -15.71
C HIS A 78 -21.97 -14.83 -16.39
N PRO A 79 -22.08 -14.61 -17.72
CA PRO A 79 -21.19 -13.67 -18.43
C PRO A 79 -21.20 -12.23 -17.91
N GLU A 80 -22.32 -11.77 -17.32
CA GLU A 80 -22.42 -10.43 -16.74
C GLU A 80 -21.55 -10.27 -15.47
N GLU A 81 -21.31 -11.37 -14.75
CA GLU A 81 -20.45 -11.41 -13.56
C GLU A 81 -18.98 -11.22 -13.94
N ILE A 82 -18.56 -11.65 -15.15
CA ILE A 82 -17.18 -11.53 -15.62
C ILE A 82 -16.71 -10.07 -15.59
N ASN A 83 -17.52 -9.15 -16.11
CA ASN A 83 -17.15 -7.72 -16.15
C ASN A 83 -17.01 -7.10 -14.76
N GLN A 84 -17.63 -7.69 -13.74
CA GLN A 84 -17.55 -7.20 -12.36
C GLN A 84 -16.22 -7.57 -11.70
N LEU A 85 -15.50 -8.55 -12.25
CA LEU A 85 -14.20 -8.98 -11.74
C LEU A 85 -13.04 -8.14 -12.26
N PHE A 86 -13.27 -7.28 -13.25
CA PHE A 86 -12.30 -6.30 -13.70
C PHE A 86 -12.33 -5.07 -12.78
N ASP A 87 -12.02 -5.28 -11.51
CA ASP A 87 -12.08 -4.29 -10.46
C ASP A 87 -10.77 -4.21 -9.65
N GLY A 88 -10.73 -3.36 -8.62
CA GLY A 88 -9.51 -3.18 -7.85
C GLY A 88 -9.04 -4.43 -7.10
N ILE A 89 -9.92 -5.39 -6.81
CA ILE A 89 -9.54 -6.63 -6.13
C ILE A 89 -8.72 -7.52 -7.05
N SER A 90 -9.16 -7.78 -8.29
CA SER A 90 -8.40 -8.63 -9.22
C SER A 90 -7.07 -8.04 -9.63
N TYR A 91 -6.99 -6.71 -9.79
CA TYR A 91 -5.77 -6.00 -10.19
C TYR A 91 -4.84 -5.75 -9.00
N TYR A 92 -5.27 -4.92 -8.06
CA TYR A 92 -4.39 -4.34 -7.04
C TYR A 92 -4.19 -5.26 -5.83
N LYS A 93 -5.25 -5.95 -5.35
CA LYS A 93 -5.07 -6.98 -4.33
C LYS A 93 -4.26 -8.15 -4.90
N GLY A 94 -4.56 -8.54 -6.14
CA GLY A 94 -3.77 -9.55 -6.88
C GLY A 94 -2.29 -9.22 -6.94
N ALA A 95 -1.95 -8.02 -7.40
CA ALA A 95 -0.57 -7.55 -7.43
C ALA A 95 0.07 -7.50 -6.04
N SER A 96 -0.68 -7.07 -5.02
CA SER A 96 -0.18 -6.93 -3.64
C SER A 96 0.15 -8.27 -3.01
N ILE A 97 -0.70 -9.28 -3.19
CA ILE A 97 -0.42 -10.64 -2.68
C ILE A 97 0.71 -11.32 -3.47
N ILE A 98 0.86 -11.01 -4.76
CA ILE A 98 2.00 -11.48 -5.56
C ILE A 98 3.32 -10.86 -5.07
N ARG A 99 3.32 -9.56 -4.81
CA ARG A 99 4.47 -8.87 -4.20
C ARG A 99 4.81 -9.49 -2.83
N MET A 100 3.82 -9.71 -1.97
CA MET A 100 4.00 -10.37 -0.68
C MET A 100 4.65 -11.76 -0.84
N MET A 101 4.20 -12.56 -1.81
CA MET A 101 4.84 -13.85 -2.15
C MET A 101 6.30 -13.70 -2.55
N SER A 102 6.63 -12.73 -3.39
CA SER A 102 8.04 -12.52 -3.78
C SER A 102 8.95 -12.17 -2.61
N HIS A 103 8.42 -11.55 -1.54
CA HIS A 103 9.19 -11.25 -0.35
C HIS A 103 9.33 -12.45 0.59
N PHE A 104 8.24 -13.15 0.93
CA PHE A 104 8.34 -14.29 1.86
C PHE A 104 8.99 -15.53 1.23
N LEU A 105 9.00 -15.66 -0.10
CA LEU A 105 9.74 -16.72 -0.80
C LEU A 105 11.16 -16.30 -1.17
N THR A 106 11.51 -15.01 -1.08
CA THR A 106 12.63 -14.34 -1.76
C THR A 106 12.43 -14.20 -3.28
N GLU A 107 12.93 -13.09 -3.84
CA GLU A 107 12.76 -12.76 -5.27
C GLU A 107 13.32 -13.86 -6.18
N THR A 108 14.47 -14.45 -5.80
CA THR A 108 15.13 -15.49 -6.61
C THR A 108 14.32 -16.80 -6.70
N THR A 109 13.76 -17.25 -5.58
CA THR A 109 12.91 -18.45 -5.55
C THR A 109 11.58 -18.19 -6.23
N PHE A 110 11.01 -17.01 -6.01
CA PHE A 110 9.79 -16.59 -6.68
C PHE A 110 9.97 -16.58 -8.20
N GLU A 111 11.02 -15.92 -8.72
CA GLU A 111 11.31 -15.86 -10.15
C GLU A 111 11.51 -17.26 -10.76
N ALA A 112 12.27 -18.14 -10.09
CA ALA A 112 12.48 -19.50 -10.54
C ALA A 112 11.18 -20.32 -10.54
N GLY A 113 10.33 -20.16 -9.52
CA GLY A 113 9.04 -20.83 -9.41
C GLY A 113 8.06 -20.39 -10.49
N ILE A 114 7.97 -19.08 -10.75
CA ILE A 114 7.17 -18.51 -11.86
C ILE A 114 7.69 -18.96 -13.22
N THR A 115 9.01 -19.03 -13.40
CA THR A 115 9.62 -19.55 -14.63
C THR A 115 9.22 -21.01 -14.87
N ASN A 116 9.24 -21.83 -13.81
CA ASN A 116 8.80 -23.22 -13.89
C ASN A 116 7.29 -23.32 -14.21
N TYR A 117 6.45 -22.51 -13.56
CA TYR A 117 5.02 -22.41 -13.84
C TYR A 117 4.76 -22.09 -15.32
N LEU A 118 5.37 -21.03 -15.85
CA LEU A 118 5.17 -20.63 -17.24
C LEU A 118 5.62 -21.72 -18.23
N ASN A 119 6.76 -22.36 -17.98
CA ASN A 119 7.26 -23.44 -18.84
C ASN A 119 6.36 -24.70 -18.81
N ASN A 120 5.77 -25.03 -17.67
CA ASN A 120 4.93 -26.22 -17.53
C ASN A 120 3.55 -26.03 -18.17
N HIS A 121 3.03 -24.80 -18.21
CA HIS A 121 1.69 -24.48 -18.70
C HIS A 121 1.69 -23.70 -20.03
N MET A 122 2.84 -23.56 -20.68
CA MET A 122 2.94 -22.82 -21.95
C MET A 122 1.98 -23.38 -23.01
N TYR A 123 1.22 -22.47 -23.65
CA TYR A 123 0.16 -22.76 -24.62
C TYR A 123 -1.01 -23.57 -24.06
N ALA A 124 -1.22 -23.52 -22.76
CA ALA A 124 -2.30 -24.21 -22.07
C ALA A 124 -2.95 -23.30 -21.02
N ASN A 125 -3.88 -23.89 -20.27
CA ASN A 125 -4.55 -23.23 -19.16
C ASN A 125 -3.94 -23.60 -17.82
N ALA A 126 -4.14 -22.76 -16.81
CA ALA A 126 -3.75 -23.01 -15.43
C ALA A 126 -4.78 -22.46 -14.43
N ALA A 127 -4.95 -23.15 -13.32
CA ALA A 127 -5.68 -22.67 -12.14
C ALA A 127 -4.68 -22.15 -11.08
N GLN A 128 -5.17 -21.47 -10.04
CA GLN A 128 -4.27 -20.97 -8.98
C GLN A 128 -3.46 -22.07 -8.29
N ASP A 129 -4.00 -23.30 -8.20
CA ASP A 129 -3.32 -24.44 -7.57
C ASP A 129 -2.07 -24.88 -8.35
N ASP A 130 -2.04 -24.69 -9.68
CA ASP A 130 -0.87 -24.97 -10.51
C ASP A 130 0.29 -24.00 -10.19
N LEU A 131 -0.05 -22.72 -9.96
CA LEU A 131 0.91 -21.71 -9.50
C LEU A 131 1.46 -22.06 -8.11
N TRP A 132 0.58 -22.47 -7.19
CA TRP A 132 0.96 -22.88 -5.84
C TRP A 132 1.89 -24.08 -5.84
N GLU A 133 1.63 -25.08 -6.68
CA GLU A 133 2.48 -26.25 -6.81
C GLU A 133 3.89 -25.87 -7.29
N ALA A 134 3.98 -25.04 -8.33
CA ALA A 134 5.26 -24.59 -8.89
C ALA A 134 6.09 -23.78 -7.89
N LEU A 135 5.47 -22.84 -7.19
CA LEU A 135 6.13 -22.02 -6.17
C LEU A 135 6.54 -22.87 -4.95
N THR A 136 5.67 -23.77 -4.48
CA THR A 136 5.97 -24.66 -3.33
C THR A 136 7.18 -25.53 -3.64
N LYS A 137 7.21 -26.17 -4.81
CA LYS A 137 8.30 -27.05 -5.22
C LYS A 137 9.64 -26.31 -5.28
N GLN A 138 9.64 -25.09 -5.83
CA GLN A 138 10.85 -24.28 -5.89
C GLN A 138 11.30 -23.82 -4.49
N ALA A 139 10.36 -23.39 -3.64
CA ALA A 139 10.65 -22.92 -2.30
C ALA A 139 11.21 -24.01 -1.38
N HIS A 140 10.70 -25.25 -1.48
CA HIS A 140 11.27 -26.41 -0.79
C HIS A 140 12.67 -26.73 -1.31
N ALA A 141 12.87 -26.70 -2.64
CA ALA A 141 14.18 -26.97 -3.24
C ALA A 141 15.26 -25.96 -2.79
N ASP A 142 14.87 -24.69 -2.61
CA ASP A 142 15.78 -23.62 -2.16
C ASP A 142 15.89 -23.53 -0.62
N GLY A 143 15.02 -24.22 0.12
CA GLY A 143 14.97 -24.17 1.59
C GLY A 143 14.36 -22.88 2.16
N ASN A 144 13.62 -22.12 1.34
CA ASN A 144 12.95 -20.88 1.74
C ASN A 144 11.54 -21.10 2.29
N LEU A 145 11.05 -22.34 2.29
CA LEU A 145 9.79 -22.73 2.91
C LEU A 145 9.96 -24.05 3.69
N PRO A 146 9.40 -24.19 4.90
CA PRO A 146 9.38 -25.47 5.61
C PRO A 146 8.71 -26.58 4.80
N GLU A 147 9.24 -27.80 4.88
CA GLU A 147 8.74 -28.98 4.12
C GLU A 147 7.28 -29.34 4.43
N ASP A 148 6.79 -28.98 5.62
CA ASP A 148 5.41 -29.21 6.05
C ASP A 148 4.45 -28.05 5.73
N LEU A 149 4.97 -26.95 5.18
CA LEU A 149 4.19 -25.79 4.75
C LEU A 149 4.20 -25.70 3.23
N THR A 150 3.07 -25.33 2.64
CA THR A 150 2.95 -25.13 1.19
C THR A 150 2.49 -23.71 0.89
N VAL A 151 2.83 -23.19 -0.30
CA VAL A 151 2.32 -21.90 -0.76
C VAL A 151 0.80 -21.92 -0.81
N LYS A 152 0.20 -23.07 -1.17
CA LYS A 152 -1.25 -23.25 -1.12
C LYS A 152 -1.83 -23.00 0.27
N THR A 153 -1.27 -23.62 1.31
CA THR A 153 -1.71 -23.43 2.70
C THR A 153 -1.72 -21.96 3.12
N ILE A 154 -0.72 -21.20 2.65
CA ILE A 154 -0.62 -19.77 2.93
C ILE A 154 -1.64 -18.99 2.10
N MET A 155 -1.59 -19.16 0.79
CA MET A 155 -2.27 -18.29 -0.17
C MET A 155 -3.76 -18.57 -0.33
N ASP A 156 -4.24 -19.78 -0.02
CA ASP A 156 -5.68 -20.04 0.06
C ASP A 156 -6.35 -19.09 1.08
N THR A 157 -5.66 -18.75 2.18
CA THR A 157 -6.17 -17.78 3.15
C THR A 157 -6.22 -16.34 2.60
N TRP A 158 -5.50 -16.03 1.53
CA TRP A 158 -5.50 -14.71 0.90
C TRP A 158 -6.41 -14.63 -0.33
N THR A 159 -6.66 -15.76 -1.01
CA THR A 159 -7.40 -15.77 -2.26
C THR A 159 -8.87 -16.18 -2.13
N LEU A 160 -9.20 -17.03 -1.16
CA LEU A 160 -10.54 -17.64 -1.03
C LEU A 160 -11.46 -16.90 -0.05
N GLN A 161 -10.96 -15.86 0.62
CA GLN A 161 -11.75 -14.98 1.48
C GLN A 161 -11.52 -13.50 1.13
N MET A 162 -12.51 -12.68 1.43
CA MET A 162 -12.45 -11.22 1.22
C MET A 162 -11.74 -10.52 2.38
N GLY A 163 -11.31 -9.28 2.16
CA GLY A 163 -10.67 -8.46 3.18
C GLY A 163 -9.23 -8.82 3.46
N TYR A 164 -8.71 -8.19 4.51
CA TYR A 164 -7.36 -8.33 5.03
C TYR A 164 -7.34 -8.12 6.55
N PRO A 165 -6.30 -8.58 7.25
CA PRO A 165 -6.20 -8.40 8.69
C PRO A 165 -5.59 -7.05 9.08
N VAL A 166 -5.97 -6.57 10.26
CA VAL A 166 -5.12 -5.72 11.08
C VAL A 166 -4.39 -6.59 12.11
N ILE A 167 -3.09 -6.36 12.27
CA ILE A 167 -2.25 -7.01 13.27
C ILE A 167 -2.11 -6.06 14.46
N ASN A 168 -2.64 -6.47 15.61
CA ASN A 168 -2.50 -5.72 16.84
C ASN A 168 -1.26 -6.21 17.60
N VAL A 169 -0.38 -5.28 17.98
CA VAL A 169 0.89 -5.53 18.66
C VAL A 169 0.81 -5.05 20.11
N VAL A 170 1.01 -5.97 21.06
CA VAL A 170 1.11 -5.67 22.49
C VAL A 170 2.52 -6.03 22.97
N ASN A 171 3.27 -5.07 23.49
CA ASN A 171 4.60 -5.34 24.06
C ASN A 171 4.43 -5.83 25.50
N ASN A 172 4.95 -7.02 25.80
CA ASN A 172 4.78 -7.65 27.11
C ASN A 172 5.75 -7.11 28.18
N GLY A 173 6.69 -6.23 27.82
CA GLY A 173 7.69 -5.65 28.73
C GLY A 173 8.78 -6.62 29.19
N ASP A 174 8.84 -7.81 28.59
CA ASP A 174 9.81 -8.87 28.92
C ASP A 174 10.68 -9.28 27.71
N GLY A 175 10.81 -8.39 26.73
CA GLY A 175 11.51 -8.64 25.46
C GLY A 175 10.69 -9.45 24.44
N ARG A 176 9.38 -9.59 24.68
CA ARG A 176 8.43 -10.28 23.81
C ARG A 176 7.22 -9.42 23.50
N ALA A 177 6.58 -9.67 22.37
CA ALA A 177 5.29 -9.09 22.02
C ALA A 177 4.27 -10.19 21.71
N THR A 178 3.02 -9.92 22.07
CA THR A 178 1.88 -10.72 21.66
C THR A 178 1.22 -10.06 20.46
N LEU A 179 1.04 -10.83 19.40
CA LEU A 179 0.39 -10.41 18.16
C LEU A 179 -0.96 -11.10 18.04
N THR A 180 -2.00 -10.33 17.71
CA THR A 180 -3.31 -10.86 17.34
C THR A 180 -3.71 -10.35 15.97
N GLN A 181 -4.59 -11.10 15.29
CA GLN A 181 -5.15 -10.71 14.00
C GLN A 181 -6.67 -10.64 14.07
N GLU A 182 -7.25 -9.69 13.35
CA GLU A 182 -8.68 -9.62 13.08
C GLU A 182 -8.91 -8.98 11.72
N ARG A 183 -10.05 -9.27 11.06
CA ARG A 183 -10.42 -8.61 9.80
C ARG A 183 -10.55 -7.10 10.03
N PHE A 184 -9.82 -6.32 9.23
CA PHE A 184 -9.98 -4.88 9.25
C PHE A 184 -11.25 -4.47 8.48
N LEU A 185 -12.12 -3.72 9.15
CA LEU A 185 -13.30 -3.09 8.56
C LEU A 185 -13.31 -1.61 8.96
N VAL A 186 -13.36 -0.72 7.97
CA VAL A 186 -13.39 0.72 8.24
C VAL A 186 -14.69 1.15 8.92
N VAL A 187 -15.81 0.48 8.61
CA VAL A 187 -17.09 0.67 9.27
C VAL A 187 -17.76 -0.69 9.45
N PRO A 188 -17.70 -1.28 10.65
CA PRO A 188 -18.41 -2.52 10.94
C PRO A 188 -19.93 -2.31 10.83
N ASN A 189 -20.63 -3.20 10.13
CA ASN A 189 -22.09 -3.17 10.10
C ASN A 189 -22.64 -3.91 11.32
N PRO A 190 -23.34 -3.22 12.25
CA PRO A 190 -23.89 -3.87 13.44
C PRO A 190 -24.99 -4.90 13.10
N ASN A 191 -25.52 -4.88 11.87
CA ASN A 191 -26.51 -5.83 11.36
C ASN A 191 -25.93 -6.80 10.33
N SER A 192 -24.60 -6.99 10.31
CA SER A 192 -23.95 -7.96 9.43
C SER A 192 -24.50 -9.36 9.71
N ASN A 193 -24.82 -10.09 8.64
CA ASN A 193 -25.18 -11.50 8.71
C ASN A 193 -24.00 -12.41 8.37
N ASP A 194 -22.81 -11.83 8.14
CA ASP A 194 -21.60 -12.60 7.90
C ASP A 194 -21.16 -13.30 9.19
N THR A 195 -21.17 -14.64 9.16
CA THR A 195 -20.72 -15.48 10.28
C THR A 195 -19.35 -16.09 10.03
N HIS A 196 -18.66 -15.68 8.96
CA HIS A 196 -17.35 -16.21 8.59
C HIS A 196 -16.29 -15.80 9.62
N VAL A 197 -15.45 -16.74 10.02
CA VAL A 197 -14.31 -16.48 10.90
C VAL A 197 -13.09 -16.24 10.01
N TYR A 198 -12.79 -14.96 9.80
CA TYR A 198 -11.66 -14.55 8.97
C TYR A 198 -10.34 -14.71 9.73
N LYS A 199 -9.45 -15.55 9.21
CA LYS A 199 -8.07 -15.70 9.68
C LYS A 199 -7.14 -15.97 8.51
N TRP A 200 -5.95 -15.40 8.58
CA TRP A 200 -4.94 -15.48 7.53
C TRP A 200 -3.68 -16.17 8.04
N TRP A 201 -2.94 -16.77 7.12
CA TRP A 201 -1.52 -17.02 7.34
C TRP A 201 -0.75 -15.73 7.02
N VAL A 202 -0.20 -15.05 8.03
CA VAL A 202 0.37 -13.71 7.87
C VAL A 202 1.89 -13.74 8.01
N PRO A 203 2.68 -13.44 6.95
CA PRO A 203 4.13 -13.29 7.05
C PRO A 203 4.48 -12.01 7.83
N ILE A 204 5.18 -12.17 8.96
CA ILE A 204 5.55 -11.07 9.85
C ILE A 204 7.01 -10.69 9.67
N THR A 205 7.24 -9.40 9.46
CA THR A 205 8.56 -8.74 9.52
C THR A 205 8.48 -7.58 10.50
N PHE A 206 9.57 -7.31 11.22
CA PHE A 206 9.67 -6.17 12.13
C PHE A 206 11.11 -5.74 12.30
N THR A 207 11.29 -4.50 12.73
CA THR A 207 12.56 -3.93 13.15
C THR A 207 12.38 -3.05 14.39
N THR A 208 13.47 -2.75 15.07
CA THR A 208 13.47 -2.04 16.35
C THR A 208 14.38 -0.82 16.27
N GLN A 209 14.14 0.17 17.13
CA GLN A 209 14.95 1.38 17.18
C GLN A 209 16.45 1.09 17.44
N GLU A 210 16.79 0.05 18.19
CA GLU A 210 18.17 -0.31 18.50
C GLU A 210 18.93 -0.96 17.34
N ASP A 211 18.21 -1.63 16.44
CA ASP A 211 18.77 -2.30 15.26
C ASP A 211 17.84 -2.10 14.04
N PRO A 212 17.79 -0.87 13.50
CA PRO A 212 16.87 -0.51 12.42
C PRO A 212 17.38 -1.08 11.08
N ASP A 213 16.85 -2.23 10.70
CA ASP A 213 17.03 -2.84 9.38
C ASP A 213 15.67 -3.03 8.68
N PHE A 214 15.25 -2.00 7.96
CA PHE A 214 14.04 -2.03 7.14
C PHE A 214 14.20 -2.82 5.83
N ASN A 215 15.40 -3.32 5.50
CA ASN A 215 15.63 -4.10 4.29
C ASN A 215 15.41 -5.60 4.49
N GLN A 216 15.29 -6.06 5.75
CA GLN A 216 14.98 -7.45 6.07
C GLN A 216 13.50 -7.79 5.84
N THR A 217 13.09 -7.79 4.57
CA THR A 217 11.70 -8.01 4.15
C THR A 217 11.33 -9.49 4.02
N HIS A 218 12.28 -10.41 4.20
CA HIS A 218 12.01 -11.84 4.20
C HIS A 218 11.47 -12.30 5.55
N ALA A 219 10.19 -12.66 5.60
CA ALA A 219 9.52 -13.09 6.81
C ALA A 219 10.01 -14.48 7.26
N THR A 220 10.40 -14.59 8.53
CA THR A 220 10.76 -15.88 9.16
C THR A 220 9.72 -16.33 10.19
N ILE A 221 8.71 -15.51 10.42
CA ILE A 221 7.63 -15.73 11.39
C ILE A 221 6.31 -15.62 10.65
N GLY A 222 5.39 -16.54 10.93
CA GLY A 222 4.02 -16.51 10.40
C GLY A 222 2.99 -16.63 11.52
N ILE A 223 1.95 -15.80 11.50
CA ILE A 223 0.71 -16.08 12.26
C ILE A 223 -0.09 -17.08 11.45
N THR A 224 -0.56 -18.19 12.04
CA THR A 224 -1.37 -19.18 11.30
C THR A 224 -2.86 -18.94 11.50
N GLU A 225 -3.68 -19.56 10.64
CA GLU A 225 -5.13 -19.58 10.79
C GLU A 225 -5.61 -20.30 12.06
N ALA A 226 -4.78 -21.13 12.68
CA ALA A 226 -5.10 -21.81 13.93
C ALA A 226 -4.86 -20.92 15.17
N ASP A 227 -4.06 -19.85 15.02
CA ASP A 227 -3.65 -19.01 16.14
C ASP A 227 -4.72 -17.96 16.45
N ASP A 228 -5.08 -17.82 17.73
CA ASP A 228 -5.79 -16.62 18.21
C ASP A 228 -4.77 -15.50 18.51
N SER A 229 -3.55 -15.89 18.88
CA SER A 229 -2.43 -14.99 19.12
C SER A 229 -1.12 -15.76 19.01
N ILE A 230 -0.04 -15.08 18.60
CA ILE A 230 1.32 -15.61 18.73
C ILE A 230 2.17 -14.72 19.65
N THR A 231 3.23 -15.28 20.22
CA THR A 231 4.21 -14.51 20.99
C THR A 231 5.55 -14.56 20.28
N ILE A 232 6.09 -13.40 19.94
CA ILE A 232 7.40 -13.28 19.29
C ILE A 232 8.42 -12.68 20.27
N SER A 233 9.69 -13.04 20.08
CA SER A 233 10.81 -12.49 20.86
C SER A 233 11.55 -11.42 20.05
N GLY A 234 12.45 -10.69 20.72
CA GLY A 234 13.25 -9.64 20.06
C GLY A 234 12.58 -8.27 20.12
N MET A 235 11.64 -8.07 21.04
CA MET A 235 11.11 -6.74 21.30
C MET A 235 12.16 -5.88 22.00
N PRO A 236 12.16 -4.57 21.74
CA PRO A 236 13.11 -3.67 22.32
C PRO A 236 12.84 -3.47 23.82
N ALA A 237 13.78 -2.81 24.50
CA ALA A 237 13.55 -2.39 25.88
C ALA A 237 12.44 -1.33 25.96
N ASP A 238 11.87 -1.13 27.15
CA ASP A 238 10.93 -0.04 27.38
C ASP A 238 11.54 1.31 26.95
N GLY A 239 10.83 2.05 26.09
CA GLY A 239 11.26 3.37 25.62
C GLY A 239 11.85 3.42 24.21
N SER A 240 11.85 2.29 23.48
CA SER A 240 12.27 2.20 22.09
C SER A 240 11.12 1.70 21.21
N TRP A 241 10.96 2.28 20.01
CA TRP A 241 9.90 1.86 19.11
C TRP A 241 10.20 0.51 18.44
N VAL A 242 9.12 -0.18 18.04
CA VAL A 242 9.13 -1.30 17.10
C VAL A 242 8.19 -0.97 15.93
N ILE A 243 8.61 -1.31 14.70
CA ILE A 243 7.81 -1.14 13.48
C ILE A 243 7.72 -2.48 12.76
N PHE A 244 6.50 -2.88 12.40
CA PHE A 244 6.20 -4.12 11.70
C PHE A 244 5.82 -3.86 10.24
N ASN A 245 5.78 -4.94 9.45
CA ASN A 245 5.49 -4.93 8.02
C ASN A 245 6.52 -4.07 7.26
N LEU A 246 7.79 -4.47 7.32
CA LEU A 246 8.89 -3.73 6.71
C LEU A 246 8.64 -3.52 5.21
N GLN A 247 8.71 -2.26 4.80
CA GLN A 247 8.38 -1.76 3.46
C GLN A 247 6.94 -2.07 3.00
N GLU A 248 6.02 -2.32 3.93
CA GLU A 248 4.62 -2.67 3.69
C GLU A 248 4.50 -3.82 2.67
N THR A 249 5.36 -4.85 2.79
CA THR A 249 5.41 -5.99 1.87
C THR A 249 4.23 -6.95 2.07
N GLY A 250 3.72 -7.03 3.28
CA GLY A 250 2.53 -7.79 3.63
C GLY A 250 1.26 -7.00 3.38
N TYR A 251 0.22 -7.71 2.94
CA TYR A 251 -1.12 -7.14 2.69
C TYR A 251 -1.94 -7.07 3.98
N TYR A 252 -1.46 -6.31 4.96
CA TYR A 252 -2.12 -6.11 6.25
C TYR A 252 -1.74 -4.77 6.89
N ARG A 253 -2.60 -4.29 7.78
CA ARG A 253 -2.36 -3.09 8.60
C ARG A 253 -1.75 -3.46 9.93
N VAL A 254 -1.07 -2.52 10.59
CA VAL A 254 -0.52 -2.73 11.93
C VAL A 254 -1.05 -1.69 12.90
N ASN A 255 -1.54 -2.16 14.04
CA ASN A 255 -1.90 -1.31 15.16
C ASN A 255 -1.02 -1.61 16.38
N TYR A 256 -0.65 -0.56 17.09
CA TYR A 256 0.22 -0.63 18.27
C TYR A 256 -0.49 -0.08 19.51
N GLU A 257 0.02 -0.43 20.68
CA GLU A 257 -0.35 0.28 21.91
C GLU A 257 0.04 1.78 21.82
N PRO A 258 -0.71 2.68 22.49
CA PRO A 258 -0.45 4.12 22.45
C PRO A 258 1.00 4.53 22.79
N SER A 259 1.68 3.75 23.65
CA SER A 259 3.08 3.99 24.01
C SER A 259 4.02 3.83 22.82
N ASN A 260 3.86 2.80 21.99
CA ASN A 260 4.69 2.60 20.80
C ASN A 260 4.35 3.62 19.71
N TRP A 261 3.06 3.97 19.54
CA TRP A 261 2.66 5.08 18.67
C TRP A 261 3.37 6.39 19.07
N GLN A 262 3.43 6.71 20.36
CA GLN A 262 4.15 7.90 20.83
C GLN A 262 5.64 7.86 20.50
N LEU A 263 6.29 6.70 20.65
CA LEU A 263 7.72 6.54 20.31
C LEU A 263 7.97 6.69 18.81
N ILE A 264 7.06 6.20 17.96
CA ILE A 264 7.11 6.43 16.50
C ILE A 264 6.92 7.92 16.18
N ILE A 265 5.96 8.59 16.81
CA ILE A 265 5.74 10.04 16.65
C ILE A 265 7.00 10.82 17.03
N ASP A 266 7.60 10.50 18.18
CA ASP A 266 8.82 11.15 18.65
C ASP A 266 9.98 10.96 17.66
N GLN A 267 10.15 9.75 17.10
CA GLN A 267 11.13 9.47 16.05
C GLN A 267 10.86 10.28 14.78
N LEU A 268 9.61 10.36 14.31
CA LEU A 268 9.26 11.11 13.10
C LEU A 268 9.52 12.61 13.26
N VAL A 269 9.22 13.17 14.43
CA VAL A 269 9.42 14.59 14.73
C VAL A 269 10.91 14.93 14.90
N ASP A 270 11.70 14.07 15.54
CA ASP A 270 13.13 14.29 15.79
C ASP A 270 13.98 14.02 14.53
N ASP A 271 13.81 12.85 13.92
CA ASP A 271 14.50 12.42 12.70
C ASP A 271 13.68 11.37 11.93
N PHE A 272 12.78 11.85 11.06
CA PHE A 272 11.98 10.95 10.22
C PHE A 272 12.83 10.07 9.30
N THR A 273 14.07 10.44 8.97
CA THR A 273 14.92 9.64 8.07
C THR A 273 15.38 8.33 8.71
N GLY A 274 15.25 8.20 10.03
CA GLY A 274 15.45 6.95 10.77
C GLY A 274 14.41 5.87 10.47
N ILE A 275 13.28 6.21 9.84
CA ILE A 275 12.25 5.26 9.40
C ILE A 275 12.22 5.23 7.87
N HIS A 276 12.22 4.02 7.29
CA HIS A 276 12.22 3.82 5.84
C HIS A 276 11.03 4.52 5.16
N LEU A 277 11.26 5.09 3.98
CA LEU A 277 10.29 5.81 3.14
C LEU A 277 8.90 5.15 3.13
N LEU A 278 8.84 3.87 2.75
CA LEU A 278 7.59 3.11 2.65
C LEU A 278 6.94 2.84 4.02
N ASN A 279 7.72 2.69 5.09
CA ASN A 279 7.15 2.51 6.42
C ASN A 279 6.63 3.84 7.00
N ARG A 280 7.17 4.99 6.59
CA ARG A 280 6.55 6.28 6.94
C ARG A 280 5.19 6.44 6.27
N ALA A 281 5.09 6.08 4.99
CA ALA A 281 3.83 6.04 4.27
C ALA A 281 2.82 5.07 4.90
N GLN A 282 3.28 3.87 5.29
CA GLN A 282 2.46 2.90 6.02
C GLN A 282 1.97 3.45 7.37
N VAL A 283 2.87 4.02 8.18
CA VAL A 283 2.55 4.55 9.51
C VAL A 283 1.47 5.63 9.45
N ILE A 284 1.54 6.52 8.46
CA ILE A 284 0.54 7.54 8.16
C ILE A 284 -0.80 6.89 7.76
N ASP A 285 -0.77 6.00 6.77
CA ASP A 285 -1.98 5.36 6.23
C ASP A 285 -2.71 4.52 7.30
N ASP A 286 -1.96 3.68 8.03
CA ASP A 286 -2.46 2.88 9.15
C ASP A 286 -3.05 3.77 10.23
N ALA A 287 -2.36 4.82 10.67
CA ALA A 287 -2.85 5.67 11.75
C ALA A 287 -4.20 6.34 11.41
N LEU A 288 -4.34 6.88 10.19
CA LEU A 288 -5.56 7.57 9.76
C LEU A 288 -6.73 6.60 9.51
N GLU A 289 -6.47 5.43 8.91
CA GLU A 289 -7.52 4.43 8.67
C GLU A 289 -7.93 3.69 9.96
N LEU A 290 -7.00 3.41 10.88
CA LEU A 290 -7.32 2.91 12.22
C LEU A 290 -8.16 3.93 13.00
N ALA A 291 -7.86 5.23 12.88
CA ALA A 291 -8.65 6.26 13.53
C ALA A 291 -10.05 6.39 12.95
N ARG A 292 -10.16 6.26 11.62
CA ARG A 292 -11.44 6.20 10.92
C ARG A 292 -12.28 5.01 11.33
N ALA A 293 -11.65 3.85 11.56
CA ALA A 293 -12.27 2.64 12.07
C ALA A 293 -12.59 2.69 13.58
N GLY A 294 -12.15 3.72 14.29
CA GLY A 294 -12.30 3.85 15.75
C GLY A 294 -11.39 2.93 16.57
N GLN A 295 -10.35 2.36 15.94
CA GLN A 295 -9.33 1.53 16.57
C GLN A 295 -8.13 2.34 17.10
N LEU A 296 -7.98 3.58 16.65
CA LEU A 296 -6.99 4.54 17.14
C LEU A 296 -7.64 5.90 17.44
N PRO A 297 -7.28 6.60 18.53
CA PRO A 297 -7.72 7.97 18.73
C PRO A 297 -7.19 8.94 17.66
N TYR A 298 -8.04 9.85 17.17
CA TYR A 298 -7.67 10.84 16.15
C TYR A 298 -6.58 11.82 16.63
N ASP A 299 -6.42 12.06 17.93
CA ASP A 299 -5.32 12.87 18.46
C ASP A 299 -3.96 12.20 18.24
N ILE A 300 -3.87 10.87 18.38
CA ILE A 300 -2.66 10.11 18.02
C ILE A 300 -2.44 10.14 16.51
N ALA A 301 -3.48 9.84 15.70
CA ALA A 301 -3.35 9.83 14.25
C ALA A 301 -2.92 11.19 13.68
N LEU A 302 -3.51 12.30 14.16
CA LEU A 302 -3.09 13.64 13.74
C LEU A 302 -1.72 14.04 14.30
N SER A 303 -1.27 13.45 15.41
CA SER A 303 0.09 13.66 15.93
C SER A 303 1.15 12.98 15.07
N VAL A 304 0.82 11.83 14.45
CA VAL A 304 1.68 11.21 13.43
C VAL A 304 1.91 12.18 12.28
N GLU A 305 0.88 12.85 11.77
CA GLU A 305 1.01 13.79 10.65
C GLU A 305 1.83 15.06 10.96
N SER A 306 2.12 15.34 12.25
CA SER A 306 2.74 16.60 12.66
C SER A 306 4.16 16.82 12.12
N TYR A 307 4.87 15.75 11.75
CA TYR A 307 6.21 15.84 11.16
C TYR A 307 6.20 16.22 9.68
N LEU A 308 5.05 16.11 8.99
CA LEU A 308 4.97 16.25 7.52
C LEU A 308 5.51 17.59 7.02
N GLY A 309 5.45 18.66 7.82
CA GLY A 309 6.06 19.94 7.46
C GLY A 309 7.58 19.87 7.19
N ASN A 310 8.25 18.81 7.65
CA ASN A 310 9.66 18.51 7.39
C ASN A 310 9.86 17.38 6.35
N GLU A 311 8.81 16.64 5.98
CA GLU A 311 8.89 15.54 5.02
C GLU A 311 9.14 16.07 3.61
N THR A 312 10.14 15.49 2.95
CA THR A 312 10.60 15.94 1.63
C THR A 312 10.31 14.95 0.51
N GLU A 313 9.90 13.73 0.84
CA GLU A 313 9.69 12.66 -0.14
C GLU A 313 8.22 12.56 -0.55
N TYR A 314 7.97 12.14 -1.80
CA TYR A 314 6.62 12.12 -2.37
C TYR A 314 5.70 11.10 -1.68
N VAL A 315 6.22 9.89 -1.41
CA VAL A 315 5.41 8.73 -1.02
C VAL A 315 4.65 8.94 0.31
N PRO A 316 5.28 9.43 1.40
CA PRO A 316 4.57 9.65 2.67
C PRO A 316 3.54 10.78 2.56
N TRP A 317 3.85 11.84 1.80
CA TRP A 317 2.89 12.89 1.50
C TRP A 317 1.69 12.38 0.71
N ASN A 318 1.90 11.47 -0.25
CA ASN A 318 0.83 10.87 -1.02
C ASN A 318 -0.09 10.02 -0.12
N ALA A 319 0.48 9.21 0.77
CA ALA A 319 -0.27 8.46 1.78
C ALA A 319 -1.10 9.39 2.69
N ALA A 320 -0.49 10.48 3.17
CA ALA A 320 -1.17 11.46 4.01
C ALA A 320 -2.35 12.10 3.28
N LEU A 321 -2.13 12.63 2.07
CA LEU A 321 -3.13 13.42 1.37
C LEU A 321 -4.29 12.57 0.84
N ASN A 322 -4.05 11.29 0.49
CA ASN A 322 -5.12 10.34 0.18
C ASN A 322 -6.11 10.19 1.35
N ASN A 323 -5.60 10.10 2.57
CA ASN A 323 -6.40 9.94 3.79
C ASN A 323 -7.00 11.26 4.29
N LEU A 324 -6.20 12.33 4.30
CA LEU A 324 -6.64 13.68 4.70
C LEU A 324 -7.73 14.23 3.77
N GLY A 325 -7.81 13.77 2.52
CA GLY A 325 -8.92 14.07 1.60
C GLY A 325 -10.28 13.63 2.13
N TYR A 326 -10.35 12.52 2.86
CA TYR A 326 -11.59 12.11 3.53
C TYR A 326 -12.00 13.12 4.61
N LEU A 327 -11.06 13.53 5.47
CA LEU A 327 -11.33 14.53 6.50
C LEU A 327 -11.75 15.86 5.89
N GLU A 328 -11.09 16.31 4.82
CA GLU A 328 -11.50 17.51 4.07
C GLU A 328 -12.97 17.42 3.65
N MET A 329 -13.32 16.36 2.92
CA MET A 329 -14.67 16.13 2.41
C MET A 329 -15.73 16.06 3.51
N MET A 330 -15.42 15.44 4.66
CA MET A 330 -16.35 15.34 5.78
C MET A 330 -16.55 16.69 6.48
N PHE A 331 -15.52 17.54 6.51
CA PHE A 331 -15.56 18.82 7.23
C PHE A 331 -16.01 20.00 6.38
N THR A 332 -15.97 19.95 5.03
CA THR A 332 -16.22 21.10 4.12
C THR A 332 -17.47 21.92 4.45
N ARG A 333 -18.51 21.30 5.03
CA ARG A 333 -19.80 21.95 5.36
C ARG A 333 -20.06 22.09 6.86
N THR A 334 -19.01 22.00 7.67
CA THR A 334 -19.08 22.04 9.14
C THR A 334 -18.39 23.30 9.69
N GLY A 335 -18.73 23.68 10.92
CA GLY A 335 -18.05 24.81 11.59
C GLY A 335 -16.56 24.59 11.86
N GLY A 336 -16.09 23.33 11.83
CA GLY A 336 -14.69 22.98 12.04
C GLY A 336 -13.79 23.15 10.82
N TYR A 337 -14.35 23.39 9.63
CA TYR A 337 -13.58 23.45 8.38
C TYR A 337 -12.48 24.53 8.40
N GLY A 338 -12.74 25.67 9.04
CA GLY A 338 -11.74 26.75 9.16
C GLY A 338 -10.47 26.29 9.87
N ALA A 339 -10.62 25.58 11.00
CA ALA A 339 -9.50 25.04 11.76
C ALA A 339 -8.78 23.93 10.99
N LEU A 340 -9.52 23.04 10.30
CA LEU A 340 -8.92 22.00 9.46
C LEU A 340 -8.09 22.61 8.31
N ARG A 341 -8.63 23.64 7.65
CA ARG A 341 -7.94 24.38 6.59
C ARG A 341 -6.65 25.02 7.11
N GLU A 342 -6.68 25.68 8.26
CA GLU A 342 -5.49 26.27 8.87
C GLU A 342 -4.43 25.23 9.19
N TYR A 343 -4.85 24.08 9.73
CA TYR A 343 -3.97 22.94 9.99
C TYR A 343 -3.31 22.42 8.71
N PHE A 344 -4.08 22.17 7.65
CA PHE A 344 -3.54 21.65 6.40
C PHE A 344 -2.62 22.66 5.70
N LEU A 345 -2.96 23.96 5.74
CA LEU A 345 -2.06 25.00 5.22
C LEU A 345 -0.74 25.04 6.00
N ALA A 346 -0.74 24.82 7.32
CA ALA A 346 0.48 24.79 8.12
C ALA A 346 1.40 23.63 7.70
N LEU A 347 0.84 22.46 7.36
CA LEU A 347 1.61 21.32 6.85
C LEU A 347 2.08 21.53 5.41
N LEU A 348 1.20 22.01 4.53
CA LEU A 348 1.46 22.12 3.08
C LEU A 348 2.38 23.29 2.71
N THR A 349 2.39 24.37 3.49
CA THR A 349 3.16 25.58 3.14
C THR A 349 4.68 25.30 3.04
N PRO A 350 5.32 24.59 3.99
CA PRO A 350 6.70 24.14 3.85
C PRO A 350 6.94 23.32 2.58
N LEU A 351 6.09 22.34 2.30
CA LEU A 351 6.19 21.51 1.09
C LEU A 351 6.11 22.36 -0.17
N TYR A 352 5.09 23.22 -0.28
CA TYR A 352 4.89 24.13 -1.41
C TYR A 352 6.09 25.05 -1.62
N ASN A 353 6.66 25.61 -0.55
CA ASN A 353 7.83 26.47 -0.64
C ASN A 353 9.09 25.70 -1.06
N SER A 354 9.20 24.42 -0.68
CA SER A 354 10.37 23.59 -1.00
C SER A 354 10.44 23.25 -2.50
N VAL A 355 9.29 22.98 -3.12
CA VAL A 355 9.20 22.67 -4.54
C VAL A 355 9.06 23.95 -5.36
N GLY A 356 8.17 24.86 -4.97
CA GLY A 356 7.81 26.05 -5.72
C GLY A 356 6.65 25.80 -6.70
N PHE A 357 6.14 26.88 -7.31
CA PHE A 357 4.97 26.83 -8.20
C PHE A 357 5.29 26.38 -9.63
N GLU A 358 6.40 26.89 -10.17
CA GLU A 358 6.79 26.65 -11.56
C GLU A 358 7.36 25.25 -11.74
N ASP A 359 7.16 24.66 -12.92
CA ASP A 359 7.83 23.41 -13.25
C ASP A 359 9.35 23.60 -13.31
N ASN A 360 10.07 22.57 -12.88
CA ASN A 360 11.51 22.50 -13.01
C ASN A 360 11.86 21.34 -13.95
N PRO A 361 12.49 21.61 -15.11
CA PRO A 361 12.82 20.57 -16.09
C PRO A 361 13.87 19.57 -15.59
N ASP A 362 14.59 19.90 -14.52
CA ASP A 362 15.58 19.02 -13.90
C ASP A 362 14.98 18.11 -12.80
N ASP A 363 13.69 18.25 -12.49
CA ASP A 363 13.02 17.40 -11.49
C ASP A 363 12.93 15.95 -11.97
N ALA A 364 13.35 15.02 -11.11
CA ALA A 364 13.04 13.60 -11.28
C ALA A 364 11.52 13.37 -11.23
N LEU A 365 11.05 12.21 -11.70
CA LEU A 365 9.61 11.93 -11.80
C LEU A 365 8.85 12.17 -10.49
N LEU A 366 9.36 11.64 -9.37
CA LEU A 366 8.70 11.80 -8.07
C LEU A 366 8.73 13.24 -7.54
N ASP A 367 9.74 14.03 -7.92
CA ASP A 367 9.77 15.47 -7.60
C ASP A 367 8.73 16.25 -8.40
N GLN A 368 8.50 15.88 -9.67
CA GLN A 368 7.40 16.44 -10.46
C GLN A 368 6.04 16.10 -9.84
N TYR A 369 5.83 14.86 -9.40
CA TYR A 369 4.60 14.44 -8.73
C TYR A 369 4.41 15.19 -7.41
N LYS A 370 5.47 15.31 -6.61
CA LYS A 370 5.48 16.09 -5.37
C LYS A 370 5.12 17.55 -5.60
N ARG A 371 5.69 18.19 -6.62
CA ARG A 371 5.38 19.56 -7.02
C ARG A 371 3.90 19.72 -7.41
N ASN A 372 3.40 18.80 -8.23
CA ASN A 372 2.01 18.81 -8.68
C ASN A 372 1.05 18.68 -7.49
N MET A 373 1.30 17.70 -6.63
CA MET A 373 0.53 17.47 -5.41
C MET A 373 0.59 18.67 -4.47
N ALA A 374 1.78 19.23 -4.21
CA ALA A 374 1.93 20.41 -3.36
C ALA A 374 1.14 21.61 -3.90
N ARG A 375 1.19 21.85 -5.21
CA ARG A 375 0.46 22.93 -5.88
C ARG A 375 -1.06 22.69 -5.80
N GLU A 376 -1.54 21.52 -6.21
CA GLU A 376 -2.97 21.17 -6.20
C GLU A 376 -3.57 21.40 -4.81
N TRP A 377 -2.96 20.80 -3.78
CA TRP A 377 -3.47 20.87 -2.43
C TRP A 377 -3.35 22.26 -1.80
N SER A 378 -2.23 22.96 -2.04
CA SER A 378 -2.06 24.34 -1.54
C SER A 378 -3.05 25.30 -2.17
N CYS A 379 -3.29 25.19 -3.48
CA CYS A 379 -4.31 25.99 -4.17
C CYS A 379 -5.72 25.63 -3.70
N LYS A 380 -6.03 24.34 -3.51
CA LYS A 380 -7.32 23.86 -2.97
C LYS A 380 -7.64 24.47 -1.60
N PHE A 381 -6.64 24.60 -0.72
CA PHE A 381 -6.80 25.26 0.57
C PHE A 381 -6.58 26.77 0.55
N GLY A 382 -6.38 27.37 -0.63
CA GLY A 382 -6.32 28.81 -0.80
C GLY A 382 -5.06 29.45 -0.25
N LEU A 383 -3.90 28.80 -0.42
CA LEU A 383 -2.61 29.45 -0.25
C LEU A 383 -2.48 30.58 -1.26
N GLU A 384 -2.28 31.81 -0.76
CA GLU A 384 -2.40 33.04 -1.55
C GLU A 384 -1.48 33.07 -2.79
N ASP A 385 -0.21 32.71 -2.62
CA ASP A 385 0.77 32.67 -3.72
C ASP A 385 0.35 31.67 -4.81
N CYS A 386 -0.13 30.49 -4.43
CA CYS A 386 -0.61 29.47 -5.37
C CYS A 386 -1.84 29.97 -6.15
N VAL A 387 -2.84 30.50 -5.45
CA VAL A 387 -4.08 30.97 -6.09
C VAL A 387 -3.81 32.15 -7.02
N SER A 388 -3.01 33.14 -6.58
CA SER A 388 -2.69 34.30 -7.40
C SER A 388 -1.98 33.89 -8.70
N LYS A 389 -0.94 33.05 -8.60
CA LYS A 389 -0.19 32.59 -9.78
C LYS A 389 -1.07 31.78 -10.74
N SER A 390 -1.93 30.91 -10.23
CA SER A 390 -2.88 30.15 -11.06
C SER A 390 -3.88 31.06 -11.78
N VAL A 391 -4.42 32.08 -11.10
CA VAL A 391 -5.32 33.07 -11.72
C VAL A 391 -4.59 33.90 -12.79
N ASP A 392 -3.36 34.33 -12.51
CA ASP A 392 -2.56 35.13 -13.43
C ASP A 392 -2.17 34.32 -14.68
N LEU A 393 -1.75 33.05 -14.52
CA LEU A 393 -1.47 32.15 -15.64
C LEU A 393 -2.72 31.91 -16.50
N TYR A 394 -3.88 31.69 -15.85
CA TYR A 394 -5.13 31.50 -16.58
C TYR A 394 -5.54 32.76 -17.35
N ALA A 395 -5.35 33.94 -16.76
CA ALA A 395 -5.61 35.22 -17.42
C ALA A 395 -4.71 35.41 -18.65
N GLN A 396 -3.41 35.09 -18.54
CA GLN A 396 -2.47 35.13 -19.68
C GLN A 396 -2.90 34.18 -20.79
N TRP A 397 -3.30 32.95 -20.45
CA TRP A 397 -3.80 31.99 -21.45
C TRP A 397 -5.09 32.47 -22.13
N MET A 398 -5.98 33.16 -21.42
CA MET A 398 -7.19 33.74 -22.02
C MET A 398 -6.89 34.87 -23.03
N GLU A 399 -5.74 35.54 -22.93
CA GLU A 399 -5.31 36.55 -23.90
C GLU A 399 -4.83 35.93 -25.21
N ASP A 400 -4.22 34.74 -25.16
CA ASP A 400 -3.86 33.93 -26.35
C ASP A 400 -4.18 32.44 -26.16
N PRO A 401 -5.45 32.03 -26.37
CA PRO A 401 -5.86 30.64 -26.15
C PRO A 401 -5.20 29.63 -27.09
N ALA A 402 -4.57 30.09 -28.17
CA ALA A 402 -3.87 29.24 -29.13
C ALA A 402 -2.44 28.90 -28.66
N ASP A 403 -1.86 29.68 -27.75
CA ASP A 403 -0.56 29.39 -27.16
C ASP A 403 -0.70 28.37 -26.03
N LEU A 404 -0.39 27.11 -26.36
CA LEU A 404 -0.45 25.99 -25.43
C LEU A 404 0.76 25.91 -24.48
N THR A 405 1.72 26.85 -24.59
CA THR A 405 2.95 26.87 -23.77
C THR A 405 2.81 27.74 -22.52
N ILE A 406 1.78 28.59 -22.44
CA ILE A 406 1.54 29.49 -21.29
C ILE A 406 1.32 28.71 -20.00
N ILE A 407 0.56 27.62 -20.06
CA ILE A 407 0.32 26.73 -18.93
C ILE A 407 0.96 25.38 -19.27
N SER A 408 1.99 25.00 -18.51
CA SER A 408 2.65 23.71 -18.68
C SER A 408 1.66 22.55 -18.48
N PRO A 409 1.79 21.41 -19.19
CA PRO A 409 0.94 20.25 -18.98
C PRO A 409 0.79 19.81 -17.52
N ASN A 410 1.88 19.86 -16.73
CA ASN A 410 1.84 19.48 -15.31
C ASN A 410 1.00 20.46 -14.48
N GLN A 411 0.94 21.74 -14.85
CA GLN A 411 0.21 22.80 -14.15
C GLN A 411 -1.28 22.90 -14.54
N LYS A 412 -1.80 22.04 -15.43
CA LYS A 412 -3.20 22.09 -15.88
C LYS A 412 -4.19 21.39 -14.96
N SER A 413 -3.71 20.53 -14.05
CA SER A 413 -4.52 19.77 -13.09
C SER A 413 -5.01 20.62 -11.94
#